data_AF-A0A7C3N9B5-F1
#
_entry.id   AF-A0A7C3N9B5-F1
#
_cell.length_a   1.000
_cell.length_b   1.000
_cell.length_c   1.000
_cell.angle_alpha   90.00
_cell.angle_beta   90.00
_cell.angle_gamma   90.00
#
_symmetry.space_group_name_H-M   'P 1'
#
loop_
_entity.id
_entity.type
_entity.pdbx_description
1 polymer ?
#
loop_
_entity_poly.entity_id
_entity_poly.type
_entity_poly.pdbx_seq_one_letter_code
_entity_poly.pdbx_strand_id
1 'polypeptide(L)'
;MTFDIYQLDQMYPDEDDTGQALENYQDALLEQFSGSPEGQAYLQDHPGMGFWINQLIYYGYIYLGVTIPRMTEDDVEEIITDLFARKISLVADNDGSDAIPELVAFWQYLKREYKLPDADAILKFLHQIEPRFKSIMNDPSKFGMAKSFMMMGQEAGFDMTSEEDINKFMLYYNATMAAQNRGLDMPLPGPAPFFEPFGERSTSLSRAEQAKKKKRRKLAKASKKKNRKK
;
A
#
# COMPACT_ATOMS: atom_id res chain seq x y z
N MET A 1 24.52 6.84 -15.15
CA MET A 1 24.93 6.55 -13.76
C MET A 1 24.46 5.14 -13.44
N THR A 2 25.25 4.34 -12.74
CA THR A 2 24.80 3.01 -12.29
C THR A 2 23.77 3.21 -11.18
N PHE A 3 22.57 2.66 -11.34
CA PHE A 3 21.52 2.70 -10.32
C PHE A 3 22.00 2.02 -9.02
N ASP A 4 21.73 2.65 -7.88
CA ASP A 4 22.02 2.10 -6.55
C ASP A 4 20.73 1.69 -5.84
N ILE A 5 20.52 0.38 -5.69
CA ILE A 5 19.32 -0.14 -5.02
C ILE A 5 19.23 0.26 -3.54
N TYR A 6 20.34 0.66 -2.91
CA TYR A 6 20.39 1.12 -1.53
C TYR A 6 20.23 2.65 -1.38
N GLN A 7 19.96 3.39 -2.46
CA GLN A 7 19.85 4.85 -2.43
C GLN A 7 18.90 5.36 -1.34
N LEU A 8 17.73 4.72 -1.17
CA LEU A 8 16.75 5.10 -0.16
C LEU A 8 17.16 4.75 1.28
N ASP A 9 18.17 3.90 1.50
CA ASP A 9 18.64 3.58 2.86
C ASP A 9 19.28 4.79 3.58
N GLN A 10 19.74 5.76 2.79
CA GLN A 10 20.43 6.95 3.28
C GLN A 10 19.49 8.15 3.41
N MET A 11 18.22 7.98 3.07
CA MET A 11 17.22 9.05 3.02
C MET A 11 16.12 8.76 4.04
N TYR A 12 15.45 9.83 4.50
CA TYR A 12 14.37 9.73 5.47
C TYR A 12 13.06 10.25 4.89
N PRO A 13 11.93 9.52 5.02
CA PRO A 13 10.62 9.90 4.45
C PRO A 13 10.10 11.32 4.76
N ASP A 14 10.64 11.98 5.79
CA ASP A 14 10.22 13.29 6.30
C ASP A 14 11.11 14.47 5.84
N GLU A 15 12.11 14.23 4.99
CA GLU A 15 12.92 15.31 4.39
C GLU A 15 12.28 15.83 3.09
N ASP A 16 12.36 17.16 2.85
CA ASP A 16 11.66 17.84 1.75
C ASP A 16 11.96 17.25 0.36
N ASP A 17 13.18 16.76 0.12
CA ASP A 17 13.60 16.19 -1.17
C ASP A 17 13.19 14.73 -1.38
N THR A 18 12.55 14.11 -0.39
CA THR A 18 12.32 12.66 -0.37
C THR A 18 11.25 12.21 -1.35
N GLY A 19 10.27 13.07 -1.65
CA GLY A 19 9.24 12.79 -2.64
C GLY A 19 9.86 12.56 -4.02
N GLN A 20 10.68 13.51 -4.47
CA GLN A 20 11.38 13.41 -5.75
C GLN A 20 12.39 12.26 -5.78
N ALA A 21 13.09 12.02 -4.67
CA ALA A 21 14.03 10.92 -4.58
C ALA A 21 13.34 9.55 -4.69
N LEU A 22 12.15 9.40 -4.10
CA LEU A 22 11.35 8.19 -4.19
C LEU A 22 10.85 7.93 -5.62
N GLU A 23 10.35 8.97 -6.29
CA GLU A 23 9.90 8.90 -7.68
C GLU A 23 11.06 8.50 -8.61
N ASN A 24 12.21 9.18 -8.50
CA ASN A 24 13.40 8.86 -9.29
C ASN A 24 13.89 7.43 -9.03
N TYR A 25 13.80 6.95 -7.79
CA TYR A 25 14.15 5.57 -7.43
C TYR A 25 13.20 4.57 -8.08
N GLN A 26 11.89 4.84 -8.04
CA GLN A 26 10.87 4.00 -8.66
C GLN A 26 11.07 3.91 -10.17
N ASP A 27 11.23 5.06 -10.84
CA ASP A 27 11.42 5.12 -12.30
C ASP A 27 12.67 4.37 -12.73
N ALA A 28 13.81 4.61 -12.07
CA ALA A 28 15.06 3.94 -12.43
C ALA A 28 15.00 2.42 -12.16
N LEU A 29 14.36 1.98 -11.07
CA LEU A 29 14.22 0.56 -10.77
C LEU A 29 13.25 -0.14 -11.74
N LEU A 30 12.16 0.53 -12.11
CA LEU A 30 11.23 0.04 -13.12
C LEU A 30 11.85 -0.01 -14.51
N GLU A 31 12.67 0.97 -14.88
CA GLU A 31 13.43 0.93 -16.13
C GLU A 31 14.33 -0.31 -16.19
N GLN A 32 15.08 -0.59 -15.13
CA GLN A 32 15.92 -1.79 -15.07
C GLN A 32 15.11 -3.10 -15.06
N PHE A 33 14.01 -3.14 -14.31
CA PHE A 33 13.13 -4.31 -14.29
C PHE A 33 12.50 -4.57 -15.66
N SER A 34 11.95 -3.54 -16.30
CA SER A 34 11.33 -3.67 -17.62
C SER A 34 12.32 -4.16 -18.69
N GLY A 35 13.60 -3.77 -18.59
CA GLY A 35 14.68 -4.26 -19.46
C GLY A 35 15.20 -5.67 -19.10
N SER A 36 14.79 -6.25 -17.98
CA SER A 36 15.25 -7.57 -17.53
C SER A 36 14.52 -8.72 -18.24
N PRO A 37 15.09 -9.94 -18.28
CA PRO A 37 14.38 -11.12 -18.77
C PRO A 37 13.05 -11.37 -18.08
N GLU A 38 12.97 -11.15 -16.77
CA GLU A 38 11.75 -11.33 -15.98
C GLU A 38 10.67 -10.28 -16.34
N GLY A 39 11.06 -9.01 -16.48
CA GLY A 39 10.15 -7.95 -16.90
C GLY A 39 9.67 -8.12 -18.33
N GLN A 40 10.56 -8.48 -19.25
CA GLN A 40 10.19 -8.78 -20.65
C GLN A 40 9.27 -9.99 -20.75
N ALA A 41 9.50 -11.05 -19.97
CA ALA A 41 8.60 -12.20 -19.92
C ALA A 41 7.21 -11.81 -19.37
N TYR A 42 7.18 -11.01 -18.30
CA TYR A 42 5.92 -10.52 -17.73
C TYR A 42 5.09 -9.71 -18.74
N LEU A 43 5.74 -8.84 -19.53
CA LEU A 43 5.09 -8.00 -20.56
C LEU A 43 4.51 -8.79 -21.74
N GLN A 44 4.88 -10.06 -21.93
CA GLN A 44 4.26 -10.88 -22.99
C GLN A 44 2.79 -11.19 -22.67
N ASP A 45 2.48 -11.38 -21.39
CA ASP A 45 1.15 -11.76 -20.91
C ASP A 45 0.36 -10.59 -20.31
N HIS A 46 1.03 -9.46 -20.02
CA HIS A 46 0.43 -8.30 -19.36
C HIS A 46 0.75 -7.00 -20.13
N PRO A 47 -0.25 -6.20 -20.52
CA PRO A 47 -0.05 -5.00 -21.34
C PRO A 47 0.57 -3.82 -20.58
N GLY A 48 0.77 -3.94 -19.26
CA GLY A 48 1.35 -2.89 -18.42
C GLY A 48 2.01 -3.48 -17.17
N MET A 49 2.87 -2.69 -16.55
CA MET A 49 3.55 -3.00 -15.29
C MET A 49 3.84 -1.72 -14.51
N GLY A 50 4.28 -1.87 -13.27
CA GLY A 50 4.87 -0.82 -12.46
C GLY A 50 3.93 -0.27 -11.40
N PHE A 51 2.61 -0.40 -11.58
CA PHE A 51 1.66 0.08 -10.58
C PHE A 51 1.88 -0.63 -9.24
N TRP A 52 1.86 -1.95 -9.21
CA TRP A 52 1.96 -2.71 -7.96
C TRP A 52 3.35 -2.64 -7.34
N ILE A 53 4.40 -2.61 -8.17
CA ILE A 53 5.77 -2.36 -7.73
C ILE A 53 5.89 -0.98 -7.07
N ASN A 54 5.34 0.06 -7.68
CA ASN A 54 5.36 1.41 -7.12
C ASN A 54 4.60 1.47 -5.79
N GLN A 55 3.44 0.83 -5.70
CA GLN A 55 2.70 0.72 -4.43
C GLN A 55 3.53 -0.02 -3.37
N LEU A 56 4.18 -1.14 -3.71
CA LEU A 56 5.03 -1.90 -2.79
C LEU A 56 6.16 -1.02 -2.23
N ILE A 57 6.87 -0.31 -3.11
CA ILE A 57 7.98 0.59 -2.73
C ILE A 57 7.46 1.73 -1.86
N TYR A 58 6.39 2.40 -2.28
CA TYR A 58 5.80 3.53 -1.56
C TYR A 58 5.33 3.13 -0.16
N TYR A 59 4.53 2.07 -0.03
CA TYR A 59 4.03 1.63 1.28
C TYR A 59 5.15 1.04 2.16
N GLY A 60 6.13 0.35 1.57
CA GLY A 60 7.32 -0.08 2.32
C GLY A 60 8.06 1.11 2.91
N TYR A 61 8.38 2.10 2.08
CA TYR A 61 9.22 3.22 2.47
C TYR A 61 8.46 4.22 3.38
N ILE A 62 7.32 4.72 2.92
CA ILE A 62 6.57 5.78 3.62
C ILE A 62 5.87 5.26 4.88
N TYR A 63 5.32 4.04 4.87
CA TYR A 63 4.51 3.53 5.99
C TYR A 63 5.28 2.62 6.93
N LEU A 64 6.22 1.82 6.42
CA LEU A 64 6.97 0.86 7.24
C LEU A 64 8.41 1.30 7.53
N GLY A 65 8.91 2.33 6.84
CA GLY A 65 10.31 2.76 6.94
C GLY A 65 11.27 1.65 6.51
N VAL A 66 10.90 0.88 5.48
CA VAL A 66 11.74 -0.19 4.90
C VAL A 66 11.92 0.03 3.41
N THR A 67 13.13 -0.20 2.94
CA THR A 67 13.52 -0.14 1.53
C THR A 67 13.53 -1.54 0.93
N ILE A 68 13.54 -1.65 -0.40
CA ILE A 68 13.54 -2.94 -1.10
C ILE A 68 14.68 -3.87 -0.63
N PRO A 69 15.96 -3.44 -0.52
CA PRO A 69 17.03 -4.34 -0.06
C PRO A 69 16.88 -4.85 1.37
N ARG A 70 16.11 -4.15 2.20
CA ARG A 70 15.90 -4.48 3.62
C ARG A 70 14.53 -5.08 3.91
N MET A 71 13.69 -5.22 2.89
CA MET A 71 12.33 -5.71 3.04
C MET A 71 12.35 -7.21 3.31
N THR A 72 11.61 -7.64 4.33
CA THR A 72 11.48 -9.05 4.72
C THR A 72 10.11 -9.59 4.31
N GLU A 73 9.92 -10.91 4.38
CA GLU A 73 8.60 -11.56 4.22
C GLU A 73 7.52 -10.91 5.12
N ASP A 74 7.86 -10.62 6.38
CA ASP A 74 6.96 -10.00 7.35
C ASP A 74 6.51 -8.58 6.92
N ASP A 75 7.36 -7.85 6.21
CA ASP A 75 7.06 -6.50 5.72
C ASP A 75 6.17 -6.58 4.47
N VAL A 76 6.46 -7.50 3.53
CA VAL A 76 5.64 -7.74 2.34
C VAL A 76 4.25 -8.27 2.72
N GLU A 77 4.16 -9.19 3.68
CA GLU A 77 2.90 -9.68 4.22
C GLU A 77 2.04 -8.53 4.74
N GLU A 78 2.64 -7.61 5.49
CA GLU A 78 1.92 -6.45 5.99
C GLU A 78 1.46 -5.51 4.87
N ILE A 79 2.33 -5.22 3.91
CA ILE A 79 1.97 -4.34 2.79
C ILE A 79 0.78 -4.94 2.02
N ILE A 80 0.86 -6.22 1.66
CA ILE A 80 -0.15 -6.88 0.82
C ILE A 80 -1.46 -7.13 1.58
N THR A 81 -1.39 -7.59 2.84
CA THR A 81 -2.58 -8.05 3.56
C THR A 81 -3.25 -6.99 4.44
N ASP A 82 -2.56 -5.87 4.70
CA ASP A 82 -3.08 -4.75 5.49
C ASP A 82 -3.05 -3.45 4.69
N LEU A 83 -1.88 -2.97 4.24
CA LEU A 83 -1.79 -1.64 3.64
C LEU A 83 -2.51 -1.52 2.30
N PHE A 84 -2.32 -2.47 1.38
CA PHE A 84 -3.03 -2.50 0.10
C PHE A 84 -4.54 -2.58 0.34
N ALA A 85 -5.00 -3.55 1.13
CA ALA A 85 -6.43 -3.72 1.43
C ALA A 85 -7.05 -2.46 2.09
N ARG A 86 -6.29 -1.79 2.95
CA ARG A 86 -6.72 -0.56 3.64
C ARG A 86 -6.77 0.65 2.72
N LYS A 87 -5.89 0.74 1.72
CA LYS A 87 -5.59 2.01 1.01
C LYS A 87 -5.90 2.01 -0.48
N ILE A 88 -5.87 0.85 -1.15
CA ILE A 88 -6.09 0.74 -2.59
C ILE A 88 -7.50 0.21 -2.82
N SER A 89 -8.29 0.94 -3.62
CA SER A 89 -9.61 0.52 -4.08
C SER A 89 -9.49 -0.20 -5.42
N LEU A 90 -10.22 -1.30 -5.58
CA LEU A 90 -10.37 -2.00 -6.85
C LEU A 90 -11.72 -1.57 -7.43
N VAL A 91 -11.73 -1.02 -8.64
CA VAL A 91 -12.93 -0.44 -9.26
C VAL A 91 -13.61 -1.46 -10.17
N ALA A 92 -12.83 -2.18 -10.96
CA ALA A 92 -13.30 -3.26 -11.82
C ALA A 92 -13.05 -4.64 -11.20
N ASP A 93 -13.84 -5.63 -11.61
CA ASP A 93 -13.71 -7.01 -11.12
C ASP A 93 -12.35 -7.65 -11.44
N ASN A 94 -11.70 -7.24 -12.52
CA ASN A 94 -10.36 -7.71 -12.88
C ASN A 94 -9.24 -6.87 -12.26
N ASP A 95 -9.53 -5.75 -11.59
CA ASP A 95 -8.49 -4.93 -10.97
C ASP A 95 -7.73 -5.76 -9.92
N GLY A 96 -6.40 -5.69 -9.98
CA GLY A 96 -5.51 -6.39 -9.06
C GLY A 96 -5.35 -7.88 -9.32
N SER A 97 -5.88 -8.44 -10.43
CA SER A 97 -5.50 -9.80 -10.85
C SER A 97 -4.03 -9.91 -11.23
N ASP A 98 -3.45 -8.81 -11.69
CA ASP A 98 -2.04 -8.65 -12.08
C ASP A 98 -1.11 -8.36 -10.89
N ALA A 99 -1.65 -8.01 -9.72
CA ALA A 99 -0.86 -7.60 -8.56
C ALA A 99 0.18 -8.62 -8.12
N ILE A 100 -0.24 -9.86 -7.89
CA ILE A 100 0.65 -10.90 -7.40
C ILE A 100 1.60 -11.38 -8.52
N PRO A 101 1.13 -11.63 -9.76
CA PRO A 101 2.03 -11.91 -10.89
C PRO A 101 3.13 -10.85 -11.08
N GLU A 102 2.78 -9.56 -11.06
CA GLU A 102 3.74 -8.46 -11.20
C GLU A 102 4.81 -8.50 -10.10
N LEU A 103 4.36 -8.62 -8.84
CA LEU A 103 5.27 -8.66 -7.70
C LEU A 103 6.14 -9.91 -7.70
N VAL A 104 5.63 -11.06 -8.16
CA VAL A 104 6.42 -12.29 -8.30
C VAL A 104 7.53 -12.09 -9.34
N ALA A 105 7.20 -11.57 -10.54
CA ALA A 105 8.19 -11.30 -11.58
C ALA A 105 9.26 -10.32 -11.10
N PHE A 106 8.83 -9.27 -10.40
CA PHE A 106 9.73 -8.28 -9.81
C PHE A 106 10.68 -8.90 -8.76
N TRP A 107 10.17 -9.70 -7.83
CA TRP A 107 11.02 -10.34 -6.82
C TRP A 107 11.95 -11.42 -7.38
N GLN A 108 11.58 -12.06 -8.50
CA GLN A 108 12.48 -12.95 -9.24
C GLN A 108 13.65 -12.16 -9.85
N TYR A 109 13.36 -11.02 -10.47
CA TYR A 109 14.39 -10.09 -10.96
C TYR A 109 15.31 -9.64 -9.81
N LEU A 110 14.75 -9.18 -8.69
CA LEU A 110 15.54 -8.71 -7.55
C LEU A 110 16.43 -9.81 -6.96
N LYS A 111 15.94 -11.04 -6.91
CA LYS A 111 16.71 -12.22 -6.51
C LYS A 111 17.89 -12.46 -7.44
N ARG A 112 17.69 -12.38 -8.76
CA ARG A 112 18.74 -12.64 -9.75
C ARG A 112 19.78 -11.52 -9.80
N GLU A 113 19.31 -10.29 -9.95
CA GLU A 113 20.14 -9.11 -10.23
C GLU A 113 20.88 -8.64 -8.98
N TYR A 114 20.17 -8.48 -7.86
CA TYR A 114 20.73 -7.90 -6.63
C TYR A 114 21.00 -8.92 -5.54
N LYS A 115 20.61 -10.18 -5.72
CA LYS A 115 20.86 -11.28 -4.78
C LYS A 115 20.30 -10.98 -3.38
N LEU A 116 19.11 -10.37 -3.33
CA LEU A 116 18.50 -9.98 -2.05
C LEU A 116 18.20 -11.22 -1.19
N PRO A 117 18.62 -11.23 0.09
CA PRO A 117 18.63 -12.45 0.91
C PRO A 117 17.23 -12.98 1.26
N ASP A 118 16.24 -12.10 1.41
CA ASP A 118 14.87 -12.46 1.76
C ASP A 118 13.98 -12.77 0.54
N ALA A 119 14.50 -12.65 -0.68
CA ALA A 119 13.69 -12.79 -1.90
C ALA A 119 13.00 -14.16 -2.01
N ASP A 120 13.67 -15.24 -1.61
CA ASP A 120 13.07 -16.59 -1.62
C ASP A 120 11.89 -16.74 -0.65
N ALA A 121 12.00 -16.14 0.54
CA ALA A 121 10.92 -16.15 1.52
C ALA A 121 9.72 -15.33 1.04
N ILE A 122 10.00 -14.17 0.43
CA ILE A 122 8.98 -13.28 -0.14
C ILE A 122 8.26 -13.95 -1.32
N LEU A 123 8.99 -14.55 -2.27
CA LEU A 123 8.41 -15.27 -3.40
C LEU A 123 7.48 -16.40 -2.94
N LYS A 124 7.92 -17.17 -1.93
CA LYS A 124 7.09 -18.21 -1.32
C LYS A 124 5.80 -17.63 -0.73
N PHE A 125 5.88 -16.52 -0.02
CA PHE A 125 4.70 -15.85 0.54
C PHE A 125 3.74 -15.36 -0.56
N LEU A 126 4.25 -14.73 -1.62
CA LEU A 126 3.45 -14.23 -2.74
C LEU A 126 2.62 -15.35 -3.38
N HIS A 127 3.23 -16.50 -3.68
CA HIS A 127 2.50 -17.65 -4.20
C HIS A 127 1.46 -18.22 -3.22
N GLN A 128 1.70 -18.13 -1.90
CA GLN A 128 0.75 -18.60 -0.89
C GLN A 128 -0.45 -17.65 -0.71
N ILE A 129 -0.28 -16.36 -0.96
CA ILE A 129 -1.34 -15.36 -0.77
C ILE A 129 -2.15 -15.15 -2.05
N GLU A 130 -1.59 -15.44 -3.23
CA GLU A 130 -2.22 -15.26 -4.55
C GLU A 130 -3.70 -15.66 -4.60
N PRO A 131 -4.11 -16.88 -4.18
CA PRO A 131 -5.51 -17.31 -4.32
C PRO A 131 -6.48 -16.52 -3.42
N ARG A 132 -5.97 -15.80 -2.43
CA ARG A 132 -6.73 -15.04 -1.43
C ARG A 132 -6.56 -13.54 -1.59
N PHE A 133 -5.72 -13.08 -2.51
CA PHE A 133 -5.38 -11.66 -2.63
C PHE A 133 -6.64 -10.82 -2.91
N LYS A 134 -7.44 -11.19 -3.92
CA LYS A 134 -8.67 -10.47 -4.26
C LYS A 134 -9.69 -10.46 -3.12
N SER A 135 -9.84 -11.56 -2.37
CA SER A 135 -10.77 -11.59 -1.23
C SER A 135 -10.29 -10.72 -0.07
N ILE A 136 -8.98 -10.63 0.15
CA ILE A 136 -8.38 -9.73 1.14
C ILE A 136 -8.59 -8.26 0.74
N MET A 137 -8.40 -7.93 -0.54
CA MET A 137 -8.55 -6.56 -1.05
C MET A 137 -9.98 -6.03 -0.97
N ASN A 138 -10.97 -6.93 -0.97
CA ASN A 138 -12.40 -6.63 -0.92
C ASN A 138 -13.04 -6.90 0.46
N ASP A 139 -12.24 -7.21 1.49
CA ASP A 139 -12.75 -7.41 2.86
C ASP A 139 -13.00 -6.04 3.53
N PRO A 140 -14.28 -5.65 3.75
CA PRO A 140 -14.59 -4.32 4.29
C PRO A 140 -14.03 -4.10 5.70
N SER A 141 -13.78 -5.18 6.46
CA SER A 141 -13.19 -5.08 7.81
C SER A 141 -11.74 -4.60 7.79
N LYS A 142 -11.10 -4.57 6.62
CA LYS A 142 -9.71 -4.11 6.43
C LYS A 142 -9.61 -2.70 5.89
N PHE A 143 -10.71 -2.10 5.46
CA PHE A 143 -10.67 -0.80 4.77
C PHE A 143 -10.27 0.32 5.74
N GLY A 144 -9.52 1.28 5.22
CA GLY A 144 -9.28 2.54 5.91
C GLY A 144 -10.52 3.43 5.85
N MET A 145 -10.54 4.49 6.65
CA MET A 145 -11.65 5.45 6.67
C MET A 145 -11.96 6.03 5.29
N ALA A 146 -10.93 6.48 4.56
CA ALA A 146 -11.09 7.06 3.23
C ALA A 146 -11.65 6.04 2.21
N LYS A 147 -11.09 4.82 2.17
CA LYS A 147 -11.61 3.75 1.31
C LYS A 147 -13.04 3.38 1.67
N SER A 148 -13.35 3.24 2.96
CA SER A 148 -14.72 2.96 3.42
C SER A 148 -15.70 4.05 2.98
N PHE A 149 -15.29 5.32 3.09
CA PHE A 149 -16.09 6.45 2.63
C PHE A 149 -16.35 6.38 1.12
N MET A 150 -15.33 6.11 0.31
CA MET A 150 -15.50 5.92 -1.14
C MET A 150 -16.42 4.76 -1.49
N MET A 151 -16.24 3.60 -0.84
CA MET A 151 -17.08 2.42 -1.10
C MET A 151 -18.55 2.70 -0.75
N MET A 152 -18.83 3.36 0.38
CA MET A 152 -20.19 3.75 0.76
C MET A 152 -20.82 4.71 -0.26
N GLY A 153 -20.05 5.64 -0.83
CA GLY A 153 -20.53 6.56 -1.86
C GLY A 153 -20.87 5.85 -3.16
N GLN A 154 -20.02 4.92 -3.60
CA GLN A 154 -20.27 4.09 -4.78
C GLN A 154 -21.50 3.19 -4.60
N GLU A 155 -21.65 2.54 -3.43
CA GLU A 155 -22.84 1.74 -3.10
C GLU A 155 -24.13 2.57 -3.08
N ALA A 156 -24.04 3.85 -2.67
CA ALA A 156 -25.15 4.79 -2.71
C ALA A 156 -25.42 5.37 -4.12
N GLY A 157 -24.64 4.95 -5.13
CA GLY A 157 -24.83 5.33 -6.53
C GLY A 157 -24.18 6.65 -6.94
N PHE A 158 -23.29 7.21 -6.10
CA PHE A 158 -22.54 8.42 -6.43
C PHE A 158 -21.28 8.07 -7.24
N ASP A 159 -20.93 8.94 -8.19
CA ASP A 159 -19.64 8.87 -8.86
C ASP A 159 -18.53 9.43 -7.96
N MET A 160 -17.86 8.53 -7.23
CA MET A 160 -16.77 8.88 -6.32
C MET A 160 -15.46 9.25 -7.04
N THR A 161 -15.48 9.40 -8.36
CA THR A 161 -14.39 9.99 -9.16
C THR A 161 -14.66 11.45 -9.54
N SER A 162 -15.89 11.95 -9.31
CA SER A 162 -16.29 13.33 -9.58
C SER A 162 -16.32 14.17 -8.30
N GLU A 163 -15.63 15.31 -8.30
CA GLU A 163 -15.60 16.23 -7.15
C GLU A 163 -17.02 16.70 -6.77
N GLU A 164 -17.88 16.93 -7.76
CA GLU A 164 -19.26 17.35 -7.53
C GLU A 164 -20.05 16.27 -6.77
N ASP A 165 -19.90 15.00 -7.19
CA ASP A 165 -20.62 13.89 -6.58
C ASP A 165 -20.03 13.47 -5.22
N ILE A 166 -18.72 13.59 -5.04
CA ILE A 166 -18.07 13.47 -3.73
C ILE A 166 -18.66 14.49 -2.76
N ASN A 167 -18.80 15.76 -3.18
CA ASN A 167 -19.41 16.81 -2.36
C ASN A 167 -20.88 16.53 -2.02
N LYS A 168 -21.67 16.06 -2.99
CA LYS A 168 -23.06 15.64 -2.75
C LYS A 168 -23.13 14.49 -1.77
N PHE A 169 -22.27 13.47 -1.91
CA PHE A 169 -22.23 12.34 -1.00
C PHE A 169 -21.80 12.75 0.41
N MET A 170 -20.84 13.66 0.56
CA MET A 170 -20.45 14.21 1.87
C MET A 170 -21.64 14.86 2.59
N LEU A 171 -22.43 15.69 1.88
CA LEU A 171 -23.62 16.31 2.45
C LEU A 171 -24.68 15.27 2.84
N TYR A 172 -24.93 14.28 1.97
CA TYR A 172 -25.83 13.17 2.25
C TYR A 172 -25.40 12.36 3.48
N TYR A 173 -24.13 11.95 3.53
CA TYR A 173 -23.54 11.21 4.64
C TYR A 173 -23.67 11.96 5.97
N ASN A 174 -23.32 13.25 5.98
CA ASN A 174 -23.41 14.10 7.17
C ASN A 174 -24.87 14.23 7.66
N ALA A 175 -25.83 14.40 6.75
CA ALA A 175 -27.25 14.47 7.10
C ALA A 175 -27.76 13.14 7.70
N THR A 176 -27.35 11.99 7.15
CA THR A 176 -27.72 10.67 7.66
C THR A 176 -27.08 10.40 9.02
N MET A 177 -25.81 10.75 9.23
CA MET A 177 -25.14 10.62 10.54
C MET A 177 -25.79 11.52 11.60
N ALA A 178 -26.13 12.78 11.25
CA ALA A 178 -26.83 13.68 12.15
C ALA A 178 -28.24 13.17 12.52
N ALA A 179 -28.94 12.51 11.59
CA ALA A 179 -30.23 11.88 11.86
C ALA A 179 -30.12 10.63 12.76
N GLN A 180 -29.05 9.82 12.60
CA GLN A 180 -28.76 8.65 13.42
C GLN A 180 -28.28 9.02 14.83
N ASN A 181 -27.53 10.12 14.98
CA ASN A 181 -27.00 10.61 16.27
C ASN A 181 -28.00 11.49 17.07
N ARG A 182 -29.31 11.42 16.81
CA ARG A 182 -30.36 12.09 17.61
C ARG A 182 -30.52 11.57 19.06
N GLY A 183 -29.41 11.20 19.71
CA GLY A 183 -29.33 10.82 21.12
C GLY A 183 -27.97 11.03 21.78
N LEU A 184 -26.91 11.42 21.05
CA LEU A 184 -25.59 11.70 21.63
C LEU A 184 -24.99 12.93 20.93
N ASP A 185 -24.83 13.99 21.71
CA ASP A 185 -24.25 15.27 21.32
C ASP A 185 -22.74 15.10 21.10
N MET A 186 -22.37 14.57 19.93
CA MET A 186 -20.98 14.53 19.48
C MET A 186 -20.75 15.64 18.46
N PRO A 187 -19.70 16.47 18.64
CA PRO A 187 -19.43 17.56 17.72
C PRO A 187 -19.15 17.00 16.33
N LEU A 188 -19.85 17.54 15.35
CA LEU A 188 -19.59 17.34 13.92
C LEU A 188 -18.09 17.57 13.66
N PRO A 189 -17.40 16.68 12.94
CA PRO A 189 -16.13 17.07 12.34
C PRO A 189 -16.46 18.27 11.43
N GLY A 190 -15.89 19.43 11.72
CA GLY A 190 -15.94 20.56 10.80
C GLY A 190 -15.32 20.18 9.45
N PRO A 191 -15.34 21.09 8.45
CA PRO A 191 -14.70 20.85 7.16
C PRO A 191 -13.18 20.75 7.35
N ALA A 192 -12.72 19.56 7.74
CA ALA A 192 -11.34 19.16 7.67
C ALA A 192 -11.08 18.69 6.24
N PRO A 193 -9.88 18.90 5.69
CA PRO A 193 -9.54 18.54 4.34
C PRO A 193 -9.38 17.01 4.28
N PHE A 194 -10.50 16.30 4.19
CA PHE A 194 -10.52 14.83 4.07
C PHE A 194 -10.10 14.37 2.67
N PHE A 195 -10.09 15.29 1.71
CA PHE A 195 -9.57 15.13 0.36
C PHE A 195 -8.63 16.30 0.06
N GLU A 196 -7.39 16.24 0.55
CA GLU A 196 -6.30 16.86 -0.21
C GLU A 196 -6.09 16.00 -1.47
N PRO A 197 -5.86 16.60 -2.65
CA PRO A 197 -5.49 15.87 -3.85
C PRO A 197 -4.35 14.90 -3.50
N PHE A 198 -4.40 13.68 -4.00
CA PHE A 198 -3.32 12.69 -3.88
C PHE A 198 -1.98 13.34 -4.24
N GLY A 199 -1.23 13.81 -3.24
CA GLY A 199 -0.04 14.62 -3.51
C GLY A 199 0.58 15.28 -2.29
N GLU A 200 -0.19 15.78 -1.31
CA GLU A 200 0.41 16.52 -0.20
C GLU A 200 -0.09 16.06 1.19
N ARG A 201 0.87 16.02 2.12
CA ARG A 201 0.79 15.69 3.55
C ARG A 201 0.04 14.42 3.95
N SER A 202 0.65 13.27 3.62
CA SER A 202 0.63 12.16 4.56
C SER A 202 1.32 12.62 5.85
N THR A 203 0.61 12.64 6.98
CA THR A 203 1.26 12.77 8.30
C THR A 203 2.03 11.47 8.55
N SER A 204 3.25 11.41 8.02
CA SER A 204 4.21 10.36 8.33
C SER A 204 4.39 10.38 9.85
N LEU A 205 4.27 9.20 10.48
CA LEU A 205 4.55 9.06 11.91
C LEU A 205 5.99 9.52 12.15
N SER A 206 6.23 10.26 13.23
CA SER A 206 7.58 10.74 13.55
C SER A 206 8.56 9.57 13.74
N ARG A 207 9.85 9.84 13.59
CA ARG A 207 10.98 8.90 13.79
C ARG A 207 10.84 8.01 15.04
N ALA A 208 10.35 8.59 16.14
CA ALA A 208 10.16 7.86 17.40
C ALA A 208 8.93 6.93 17.36
N GLU A 209 7.89 7.30 16.63
CA GLU A 209 6.63 6.57 16.56
C GLU A 209 6.71 5.38 15.61
N GLN A 210 7.39 5.51 14.47
CA GLN A 210 7.62 4.39 13.55
C GLN A 210 8.48 3.30 14.22
N ALA A 211 9.59 3.69 14.86
CA ALA A 211 10.46 2.76 15.58
C ALA A 211 9.75 2.11 16.78
N LYS A 212 8.95 2.87 17.55
CA LYS A 212 8.13 2.34 18.65
C LYS A 212 7.05 1.41 18.14
N LYS A 213 6.38 1.73 17.03
CA LYS A 213 5.36 0.88 16.38
C LYS A 213 6.00 -0.43 15.92
N LYS A 214 7.13 -0.39 15.21
CA LYS A 214 7.88 -1.58 14.78
C LYS A 214 8.32 -2.44 15.97
N LYS A 215 8.87 -1.84 17.03
CA LYS A 215 9.29 -2.56 18.25
C LYS A 215 8.12 -3.20 18.99
N ARG A 216 7.02 -2.46 19.22
CA ARG A 216 5.80 -3.00 19.86
C ARG A 216 5.21 -4.16 19.05
N ARG A 217 5.29 -4.09 17.73
CA ARG A 217 4.72 -5.11 16.83
C ARG A 217 5.57 -6.36 16.73
N LYS A 218 6.91 -6.24 16.65
CA LYS A 218 7.81 -7.41 16.75
C LYS A 218 7.59 -8.16 18.07
N LEU A 219 7.41 -7.43 19.18
CA LEU A 219 7.08 -8.02 20.47
C LEU A 219 5.70 -8.71 20.47
N ALA A 220 4.68 -8.09 19.88
CA ALA A 220 3.34 -8.68 19.76
C ALA A 220 3.32 -9.94 18.88
N LYS A 221 3.96 -9.91 17.70
CA LYS A 221 4.08 -11.08 16.80
C LYS A 221 4.88 -12.22 17.47
N ALA A 222 5.99 -11.90 18.13
CA ALA A 222 6.77 -12.89 18.89
C ALA A 222 5.94 -13.56 20.00
N SER A 223 5.09 -12.79 20.70
CA SER A 223 4.19 -13.36 21.72
C SER A 223 3.15 -14.31 21.11
N LYS A 224 2.55 -13.96 19.97
CA LYS A 224 1.57 -14.80 19.27
C LYS A 224 2.20 -16.09 18.74
N LYS A 225 3.43 -16.02 18.19
CA LYS A 225 4.17 -17.20 17.69
C LYS A 225 4.59 -18.15 18.82
N LYS A 226 4.86 -17.61 20.03
CA LYS A 226 5.18 -18.42 21.23
C LYS A 226 3.94 -19.12 21.80
N ASN A 227 2.78 -18.48 21.77
CA ASN A 227 1.52 -19.07 22.24
C ASN A 227 0.93 -20.12 21.29
N ARG A 228 1.27 -20.07 19.99
CA ARG A 228 0.82 -21.04 18.98
C ARG A 228 1.65 -22.35 18.94
N LYS A 229 2.75 -22.40 19.72
CA LYS A 229 3.67 -23.56 19.84
C LYS A 229 3.54 -24.31 21.18
N LYS A 230 2.56 -23.94 22.01
CA LYS A 230 2.12 -24.71 23.18
C LYS A 230 0.78 -25.36 22.85
#